data_AF-A0A547LWL1-F1
#
_entry.id   AF-A0A547LWL1-F1
#
_cell.length_a   1.000
_cell.length_b   1.000
_cell.length_c   1.000
_cell.angle_alpha   90.00
_cell.angle_beta   90.00
_cell.angle_gamma   90.00
#
_symmetry.space_group_name_H-M   'P 1'
#
loop_
_entity.id
_entity.type
_entity.pdbx_description
1 polymer ?
#
loop_
_entity_poly.entity_id
_entity_poly.type
_entity_poly.pdbx_seq_one_letter_code
_entity_poly.pdbx_strand_id
1 'polypeptide(L)'
;MGNATSLSELIQEIGRSALNLEDIAAHPALHRYVQEQSQSLIRIYEETPRLASIFATQQRWLMAHVGLSMHFRRDPNDRRKELTVSRFTEVVHKNAVASRNTADAFIKEMLHYNIAEYVAGGDGRTHPLQPTAATIERFTGWVTAHLRTLDHIDGGDRLGRYLERPDMLATLQPLIADGLLASKPVREPNQTFSLFIWLNNGGIVMDWLMSGIDPDHAGQERIPTSVVSIGDFAKWLKLSRTHLGRKLRTAEELGSIGWLGQRGHSVMWVSHGFYEEYMTVQAAKLAVVDNAFKACFPPPQGGD
;
A
#
# COMPACT_ATOMS: atom_id res chain seq x y z
N MET A 1 -27.12 -33.83 -32.60
CA MET A 1 -26.26 -32.71 -33.04
C MET A 1 -25.93 -31.93 -31.78
N GLY A 2 -24.79 -32.24 -31.16
CA GLY A 2 -24.38 -31.63 -29.90
C GLY A 2 -23.65 -30.32 -30.18
N ASN A 3 -24.11 -29.23 -29.58
CA ASN A 3 -23.38 -27.98 -29.53
C ASN A 3 -22.08 -28.23 -28.74
N ALA A 4 -20.96 -28.30 -29.45
CA ALA A 4 -19.66 -28.16 -28.85
C ALA A 4 -19.47 -26.67 -28.53
N THR A 5 -19.74 -26.30 -27.29
CA THR A 5 -19.27 -25.02 -26.72
C THR A 5 -17.78 -24.93 -26.99
N SER A 6 -17.36 -23.84 -27.64
CA SER A 6 -15.96 -23.67 -28.02
C SER A 6 -15.10 -23.65 -26.76
N LEU A 7 -13.93 -24.29 -26.79
CA LEU A 7 -12.94 -24.19 -25.71
C LEU A 7 -12.57 -22.73 -25.42
N SER A 8 -12.72 -21.83 -26.41
CA SER A 8 -12.57 -20.38 -26.23
C SER A 8 -13.72 -19.75 -25.41
N GLU A 9 -14.94 -20.25 -25.55
CA GLU A 9 -16.11 -19.82 -24.77
C GLU A 9 -16.03 -20.37 -23.34
N LEU A 10 -15.54 -21.60 -23.15
CA LEU A 10 -15.28 -22.14 -21.81
C LEU A 10 -14.15 -21.40 -21.07
N ILE A 11 -13.14 -20.90 -21.81
CA ILE A 11 -12.07 -20.05 -21.26
C ILE A 11 -12.57 -18.61 -21.00
N GLN A 12 -13.60 -18.15 -21.70
CA GLN A 12 -14.31 -16.89 -21.42
C GLN A 12 -15.35 -17.01 -20.28
N GLU A 13 -15.99 -18.17 -20.10
CA GLU A 13 -17.05 -18.44 -19.13
C GLU A 13 -16.56 -18.89 -17.75
N ILE A 14 -15.28 -19.29 -17.60
CA ILE A 14 -14.59 -19.19 -16.30
C ILE A 14 -14.30 -17.70 -16.08
N GLY A 15 -15.35 -16.93 -15.78
CA GLY A 15 -15.25 -15.50 -15.52
C GLY A 15 -14.13 -15.27 -14.52
N ARG A 16 -13.04 -14.62 -14.96
CA ARG A 16 -11.78 -14.53 -14.21
C ARG A 16 -12.07 -14.19 -12.74
N SER A 17 -12.05 -15.21 -11.89
CA SER A 17 -12.11 -15.04 -10.44
C SER A 17 -11.09 -13.98 -10.04
N ALA A 18 -11.37 -13.22 -8.97
CA ALA A 18 -10.36 -12.33 -8.41
C ALA A 18 -9.02 -13.05 -8.32
N LEU A 19 -7.95 -12.40 -8.80
CA LEU A 19 -6.59 -12.92 -8.62
C LEU A 19 -6.39 -13.04 -7.11
N ASN A 20 -6.27 -14.27 -6.63
CA ASN A 20 -6.01 -14.53 -5.23
C ASN A 20 -4.51 -14.29 -4.95
N LEU A 21 -4.14 -14.35 -3.68
CA LEU A 21 -2.77 -14.10 -3.25
C LEU A 21 -1.81 -15.11 -3.89
N GLU A 22 -2.21 -16.38 -3.92
CA GLU A 22 -1.41 -17.49 -4.40
C GLU A 22 -1.10 -17.36 -5.91
N ASP A 23 -2.09 -17.01 -6.72
CA ASP A 23 -1.95 -16.79 -8.16
C ASP A 23 -0.98 -15.64 -8.45
N ILE A 24 -1.09 -14.55 -7.70
CA ILE A 24 -0.20 -13.39 -7.83
C ILE A 24 1.21 -13.77 -7.40
N ALA A 25 1.36 -14.41 -6.24
CA ALA A 25 2.64 -14.81 -5.67
C ALA A 25 3.41 -15.79 -6.57
N ALA A 26 2.71 -16.66 -7.29
CA ALA A 26 3.30 -17.64 -8.20
C ALA A 26 3.72 -17.06 -9.57
N HIS A 27 3.39 -15.80 -9.87
CA HIS A 27 3.68 -15.23 -11.19
C HIS A 27 5.21 -15.05 -11.40
N PRO A 28 5.81 -15.61 -12.47
CA PRO A 28 7.26 -15.66 -12.63
C PRO A 28 7.92 -14.29 -12.77
N ALA A 29 7.20 -13.28 -13.26
CA ALA A 29 7.68 -11.90 -13.37
C ALA A 29 7.25 -10.98 -12.22
N LEU A 30 6.64 -11.51 -11.14
CA LEU A 30 6.09 -10.70 -10.05
C LEU A 30 7.12 -9.74 -9.46
N HIS A 31 8.35 -10.21 -9.24
CA HIS A 31 9.44 -9.41 -8.69
C HIS A 31 9.70 -8.15 -9.51
N ARG A 32 9.71 -8.25 -10.84
CA ARG A 32 9.89 -7.12 -11.75
C ARG A 32 8.71 -6.16 -11.66
N TYR A 33 7.48 -6.66 -11.69
CA TYR A 33 6.29 -5.81 -11.64
C TYR A 33 6.12 -5.09 -10.29
N VAL A 34 6.46 -5.75 -9.19
CA VAL A 34 6.48 -5.13 -7.85
C VAL A 34 7.61 -4.12 -7.73
N GLN A 35 8.78 -4.37 -8.33
CA GLN A 35 9.87 -3.38 -8.39
C GLN A 35 9.41 -2.11 -9.12
N GLU A 36 8.81 -2.24 -10.30
CA GLU A 36 8.27 -1.12 -11.08
C GLU A 36 7.16 -0.36 -10.32
N GLN A 37 6.29 -1.09 -9.63
CA GLN A 37 5.28 -0.53 -8.74
C GLN A 37 5.95 0.33 -7.66
N SER A 38 6.92 -0.22 -6.94
CA SER A 38 7.64 0.46 -5.86
C SER A 38 8.36 1.71 -6.35
N GLN A 39 9.04 1.65 -7.50
CA GLN A 39 9.66 2.83 -8.12
C GLN A 39 8.62 3.91 -8.46
N SER A 40 7.43 3.52 -8.92
CA SER A 40 6.35 4.46 -9.21
C SER A 40 5.79 5.10 -7.93
N LEU A 41 5.63 4.32 -6.86
CA LEU A 41 5.19 4.83 -5.56
C LEU A 41 6.23 5.78 -4.94
N ILE A 42 7.52 5.44 -4.99
CA ILE A 42 8.61 6.30 -4.50
C ILE A 42 8.58 7.67 -5.18
N ARG A 43 8.41 7.72 -6.51
CA ARG A 43 8.30 8.99 -7.25
C ARG A 43 7.15 9.85 -6.75
N ILE A 44 5.97 9.26 -6.54
CA ILE A 44 4.79 9.96 -5.99
C ILE A 44 5.12 10.59 -4.62
N TYR A 45 5.92 9.92 -3.80
CA TYR A 45 6.29 10.39 -2.46
C TYR A 45 7.41 11.44 -2.47
N GLU A 46 8.40 11.31 -3.35
CA GLU A 46 9.49 12.30 -3.49
C GLU A 46 8.96 13.67 -3.90
N GLU A 47 7.89 13.71 -4.70
CA GLU A 47 7.20 14.94 -5.08
C GLU A 47 6.44 15.61 -3.93
N THR A 48 6.19 14.91 -2.80
CA THR A 48 5.51 15.50 -1.64
C THR A 48 6.05 14.92 -0.32
N PRO A 49 7.18 15.46 0.19
CA PRO A 49 7.85 14.93 1.39
C PRO A 49 6.99 14.89 2.67
N ARG A 50 5.92 15.69 2.74
CA ARG A 50 4.98 15.70 3.88
C ARG A 50 4.00 14.52 3.83
N LEU A 51 3.58 14.08 2.65
CA LEU A 51 2.75 12.89 2.50
C LEU A 51 3.53 11.61 2.80
N ALA A 52 4.84 11.61 2.58
CA ALA A 52 5.69 10.49 2.99
C ALA A 52 5.58 10.15 4.50
N SER A 53 5.21 11.12 5.36
CA SER A 53 4.99 10.86 6.78
C SER A 53 3.77 9.95 7.05
N ILE A 54 2.79 9.91 6.14
CA ILE A 54 1.64 8.99 6.25
C ILE A 54 2.11 7.54 6.09
N PHE A 55 3.05 7.32 5.16
CA PHE A 55 3.60 6.00 4.85
C PHE A 55 4.71 5.59 5.82
N ALA A 56 5.00 6.42 6.84
CA ALA A 56 6.06 6.24 7.80
C ALA A 56 5.86 5.06 8.77
N THR A 57 4.64 4.52 8.88
CA THR A 57 4.40 3.23 9.50
C THR A 57 3.19 2.55 8.84
N GLN A 58 3.11 1.22 8.94
CA GLN A 58 1.91 0.47 8.53
C GLN A 58 0.65 0.98 9.25
N GLN A 59 0.76 1.27 10.55
CA GLN A 59 -0.35 1.80 11.33
C GLN A 59 -0.87 3.14 10.78
N ARG A 60 0.03 4.07 10.43
CA ARG A 60 -0.35 5.36 9.85
C ARG A 60 -0.96 5.21 8.45
N TRP A 61 -0.41 4.28 7.66
CA TRP A 61 -0.95 3.95 6.35
C TRP A 61 -2.38 3.38 6.43
N LEU A 62 -2.64 2.44 7.35
CA LEU A 62 -3.98 1.90 7.59
C LEU A 62 -4.94 2.97 8.12
N MET A 63 -4.49 3.85 9.02
CA MET A 63 -5.28 5.00 9.48
C MET A 63 -5.65 5.95 8.34
N ALA A 64 -4.77 6.18 7.37
CA ALA A 64 -5.09 6.99 6.19
C ALA A 64 -6.17 6.34 5.31
N HIS A 65 -6.10 5.02 5.08
CA HIS A 65 -7.15 4.28 4.36
C HIS A 65 -8.49 4.34 5.08
N VAL A 66 -8.51 4.26 6.42
CA VAL A 66 -9.73 4.46 7.21
C VAL A 66 -10.29 5.87 7.00
N GLY A 67 -9.45 6.90 7.06
CA GLY A 67 -9.88 8.30 6.86
C GLY A 67 -10.47 8.55 5.47
N LEU A 68 -9.80 8.05 4.43
CA LEU A 68 -10.30 8.12 3.04
C LEU A 68 -11.62 7.34 2.88
N SER A 69 -11.74 6.15 3.50
CA SER A 69 -12.97 5.34 3.42
C SER A 69 -14.15 6.05 4.05
N MET A 70 -13.93 6.65 5.23
CA MET A 70 -14.94 7.48 5.88
C MET A 70 -15.31 8.72 5.05
N HIS A 71 -14.33 9.36 4.39
CA HIS A 71 -14.61 10.50 3.51
C HIS A 71 -15.50 10.10 2.33
N PHE A 72 -15.20 9.00 1.65
CA PHE A 72 -15.98 8.57 0.48
C PHE A 72 -17.32 7.92 0.84
N ARG A 73 -17.45 7.35 2.05
CA ARG A 73 -18.72 6.84 2.60
C ARG A 73 -19.63 7.94 3.19
N ARG A 74 -19.25 9.21 3.08
CA ARG A 74 -20.07 10.32 3.57
C ARG A 74 -21.43 10.34 2.88
N ASP A 75 -22.46 10.70 3.64
CA ASP A 75 -23.82 10.89 3.15
C ASP A 75 -24.25 12.29 3.56
N PRO A 76 -24.48 13.22 2.62
CA PRO A 76 -24.89 14.58 2.93
C PRO A 76 -26.19 14.66 3.76
N ASN A 77 -27.03 13.63 3.69
CA ASN A 77 -28.30 13.56 4.41
C ASN A 77 -28.18 12.88 5.79
N ASP A 78 -27.04 12.28 6.10
CA ASP A 78 -26.78 11.62 7.38
C ASP A 78 -25.48 12.12 8.00
N ARG A 79 -25.62 13.09 8.91
CA ARG A 79 -24.49 13.65 9.68
C ARG A 79 -23.72 12.59 10.47
N ARG A 80 -24.35 11.46 10.81
CA ARG A 80 -23.67 10.33 11.47
C ARG A 80 -22.67 9.64 10.55
N LYS A 81 -22.59 10.00 9.27
CA LYS A 81 -21.58 9.53 8.32
C LYS A 81 -20.47 10.54 8.03
N GLU A 82 -20.50 11.75 8.62
CA GLU A 82 -19.41 12.74 8.50
C GLU A 82 -18.09 12.28 9.12
N LEU A 83 -16.97 12.48 8.44
CA LEU A 83 -15.65 12.26 9.02
C LEU A 83 -15.36 13.35 10.07
N THR A 84 -15.39 12.99 11.35
CA THR A 84 -15.00 13.86 12.48
C THR A 84 -13.87 13.20 13.26
N VAL A 85 -13.10 13.98 14.03
CA VAL A 85 -12.01 13.45 14.88
C VAL A 85 -12.51 12.33 15.80
N SER A 86 -13.67 12.53 16.43
CA SER A 86 -14.26 11.56 17.36
C SER A 86 -14.61 10.25 16.65
N ARG A 87 -15.32 10.33 15.51
CA ARG A 87 -15.71 9.12 14.75
C ARG A 87 -14.50 8.42 14.15
N PHE A 88 -13.53 9.16 13.63
CA PHE A 88 -12.28 8.59 13.13
C PHE A 88 -11.58 7.79 14.23
N THR A 89 -11.45 8.39 15.41
CA THR A 89 -10.84 7.76 16.58
C THR A 89 -11.58 6.49 17.01
N GLU A 90 -12.91 6.51 16.99
CA GLU A 90 -13.74 5.34 17.29
C GLU A 90 -13.54 4.22 16.27
N VAL A 91 -13.59 4.52 14.96
CA VAL A 91 -13.46 3.53 13.89
C VAL A 91 -12.05 2.91 13.88
N VAL A 92 -11.00 3.73 14.03
CA VAL A 92 -9.61 3.25 14.12
C VAL A 92 -9.42 2.31 15.31
N HIS A 93 -9.99 2.67 16.47
CA HIS A 93 -9.91 1.86 17.66
C HIS A 93 -10.70 0.56 17.55
N LYS A 94 -11.94 0.62 17.02
CA LYS A 94 -12.81 -0.55 16.82
C LYS A 94 -12.19 -1.58 15.88
N ASN A 95 -11.49 -1.11 14.85
CA ASN A 95 -10.74 -1.97 13.93
C ASN A 95 -9.36 -2.38 14.46
N ALA A 96 -9.04 -2.07 15.73
CA ALA A 96 -7.74 -2.38 16.35
C ALA A 96 -6.53 -1.90 15.51
N VAL A 97 -6.66 -0.80 14.77
CA VAL A 97 -5.56 -0.24 13.97
C VAL A 97 -4.61 0.53 14.88
N ALA A 98 -5.15 1.34 15.79
CA ALA A 98 -4.38 2.11 16.75
C ALA A 98 -5.17 2.41 18.03
N SER A 99 -4.46 2.90 19.05
CA SER A 99 -5.11 3.46 20.25
C SER A 99 -5.87 4.75 19.92
N ARG A 100 -6.82 5.14 20.77
CA ARG A 100 -7.56 6.39 20.59
C ARG A 100 -6.65 7.62 20.57
N ASN A 101 -5.66 7.67 21.46
CA ASN A 101 -4.71 8.78 21.53
C ASN A 101 -3.84 8.86 20.27
N THR A 102 -3.43 7.71 19.73
CA THR A 102 -2.67 7.64 18.48
C THR A 102 -3.48 8.15 17.29
N ALA A 103 -4.76 7.78 17.21
CA ALA A 103 -5.67 8.23 16.16
C ALA A 103 -5.92 9.74 16.22
N ASP A 104 -6.15 10.29 17.42
CA ASP A 104 -6.31 11.73 17.64
C ASP A 104 -5.05 12.51 17.26
N ALA A 105 -3.87 12.03 17.67
CA ALA A 105 -2.59 12.65 17.29
C ALA A 105 -2.39 12.62 15.77
N PHE A 106 -2.70 11.50 15.12
CA PHE A 106 -2.59 11.35 13.68
C PHE A 106 -3.47 12.36 12.93
N ILE A 107 -4.75 12.50 13.27
CA ILE A 107 -5.65 13.40 12.52
C ILE A 107 -5.29 14.87 12.74
N LYS A 108 -4.83 15.25 13.93
CA LYS A 108 -4.29 16.59 14.22
C LYS A 108 -3.06 16.89 13.37
N GLU A 109 -2.20 15.91 13.18
CA GLU A 109 -1.04 16.02 12.30
C GLU A 109 -1.46 16.17 10.82
N MET A 110 -2.47 15.41 10.36
CA MET A 110 -3.00 15.54 8.99
C MET A 110 -3.55 16.95 8.74
N LEU A 111 -4.22 17.55 9.73
CA LEU A 111 -4.67 18.95 9.69
C LEU A 111 -3.48 19.92 9.67
N HIS A 112 -2.51 19.73 10.56
CA HIS A 112 -1.34 20.60 10.66
C HIS A 112 -0.53 20.65 9.35
N TYR A 113 -0.41 19.53 8.65
CA TYR A 113 0.33 19.45 7.38
C TYR A 113 -0.51 19.67 6.12
N ASN A 114 -1.78 20.08 6.26
CA ASN A 114 -2.70 20.33 5.14
C ASN A 114 -2.92 19.09 4.24
N ILE A 115 -2.94 17.92 4.87
CA ILE A 115 -3.31 16.64 4.25
C ILE A 115 -4.83 16.44 4.36
N ALA A 116 -5.41 16.93 5.45
CA ALA A 116 -6.84 17.07 5.65
C ALA A 116 -7.18 18.51 6.06
N GLU A 117 -8.43 18.91 5.87
CA GLU A 117 -8.96 20.23 6.16
C GLU A 117 -10.40 20.12 6.70
N TYR A 118 -10.88 21.18 7.35
CA TYR A 118 -12.28 21.25 7.77
C TYR A 118 -13.17 21.58 6.57
N VAL A 119 -14.34 20.94 6.50
CA VAL A 119 -15.35 21.26 5.49
C VAL A 119 -15.99 22.61 5.82
N ALA A 120 -15.99 23.53 4.85
CA ALA A 120 -16.59 24.85 4.99
C ALA A 120 -18.12 24.77 5.14
N GLY A 121 -18.71 25.64 5.97
CA GLY A 121 -20.16 25.79 6.10
C GLY A 121 -20.88 24.78 7.00
N GLY A 122 -20.15 24.00 7.81
CA GLY A 122 -20.75 23.13 8.84
C GLY A 122 -21.45 23.92 9.95
N ASP A 123 -22.31 23.25 10.72
CA ASP A 123 -23.11 23.86 11.80
C ASP A 123 -22.29 24.33 13.03
N GLY A 124 -20.97 24.34 12.93
CA GLY A 124 -20.02 24.74 13.97
C GLY A 124 -19.87 23.75 15.13
N ARG A 125 -20.64 22.65 15.17
CA ARG A 125 -20.67 21.73 16.32
C ARG A 125 -19.94 20.42 16.05
N THR A 126 -20.00 19.89 14.83
CA THR A 126 -19.37 18.59 14.48
C THR A 126 -18.01 18.70 13.80
N HIS A 127 -17.62 19.90 13.31
CA HIS A 127 -16.37 20.16 12.58
C HIS A 127 -15.95 19.02 11.63
N PRO A 128 -16.77 18.73 10.60
CA PRO A 128 -16.46 17.70 9.63
C PRO A 128 -15.13 17.99 8.90
N LEU A 129 -14.44 16.91 8.53
CA LEU A 129 -13.13 16.91 7.89
C LEU A 129 -13.22 16.31 6.49
N GLN A 130 -12.33 16.72 5.61
CA GLN A 130 -12.08 16.08 4.32
C GLN A 130 -10.58 16.05 4.00
N PRO A 131 -10.09 15.05 3.26
CA PRO A 131 -8.76 15.12 2.65
C PRO A 131 -8.71 16.30 1.67
N THR A 132 -7.54 16.91 1.53
CA THR A 132 -7.33 17.94 0.52
C THR A 132 -7.34 17.34 -0.89
N ALA A 133 -7.58 18.16 -1.92
CA ALA A 133 -7.55 17.70 -3.32
C ALA A 133 -6.20 17.05 -3.69
N ALA A 134 -5.09 17.61 -3.20
CA ALA A 134 -3.76 17.04 -3.39
C ALA A 134 -3.63 15.64 -2.75
N THR A 135 -4.20 15.42 -1.57
CA THR A 135 -4.23 14.08 -0.95
C THR A 135 -5.00 13.08 -1.82
N ILE A 136 -6.14 13.48 -2.38
CA ILE A 136 -6.93 12.64 -3.29
C ILE A 136 -6.13 12.31 -4.56
N GLU A 137 -5.54 13.31 -5.21
CA GLU A 137 -4.71 13.11 -6.42
C GLU A 137 -3.57 12.11 -6.19
N ARG A 138 -2.89 12.22 -5.05
CA ARG A 138 -1.76 11.34 -4.71
C ARG A 138 -2.22 9.93 -4.42
N PHE A 139 -3.38 9.78 -3.77
CA PHE A 139 -3.99 8.47 -3.57
C PHE A 139 -4.45 7.84 -4.89
N THR A 140 -4.98 8.63 -5.84
CA THR A 140 -5.26 8.17 -7.20
C THR A 140 -4.00 7.61 -7.87
N GLY A 141 -2.85 8.25 -7.69
CA GLY A 141 -1.57 7.73 -8.18
C GLY A 141 -1.21 6.35 -7.60
N TRP A 142 -1.48 6.14 -6.30
CA TRP A 142 -1.30 4.84 -5.65
C TRP A 142 -2.21 3.76 -6.25
N VAL A 143 -3.50 4.07 -6.48
CA VAL A 143 -4.44 3.14 -7.13
C VAL A 143 -3.97 2.79 -8.54
N THR A 144 -3.62 3.80 -9.35
CA THR A 144 -3.12 3.63 -10.72
C THR A 144 -1.90 2.71 -10.79
N ALA A 145 -0.96 2.84 -9.85
CA ALA A 145 0.21 1.96 -9.79
C ALA A 145 -0.18 0.50 -9.57
N HIS A 146 -1.12 0.22 -8.66
CA HIS A 146 -1.55 -1.15 -8.37
C HIS A 146 -2.38 -1.74 -9.51
N LEU A 147 -3.28 -0.97 -10.14
CA LEU A 147 -4.04 -1.43 -11.30
C LEU A 147 -3.13 -1.77 -12.47
N ARG A 148 -2.11 -0.94 -12.75
CA ARG A 148 -1.09 -1.25 -13.76
C ARG A 148 -0.36 -2.56 -13.48
N THR A 149 0.06 -2.77 -12.22
CA THR A 149 0.74 -4.00 -11.82
C THR A 149 -0.15 -5.22 -12.01
N LEU A 150 -1.44 -5.14 -11.68
CA LEU A 150 -2.41 -6.21 -11.94
C LEU A 150 -2.55 -6.49 -13.44
N ASP A 151 -2.63 -5.46 -14.27
CA ASP A 151 -2.74 -5.61 -15.73
C ASP A 151 -1.48 -6.23 -16.34
N HIS A 152 -0.29 -5.97 -15.80
CA HIS A 152 0.94 -6.67 -16.20
C HIS A 152 0.94 -8.16 -15.83
N ILE A 153 0.25 -8.56 -14.74
CA ILE A 153 0.18 -9.95 -14.28
C ILE A 153 -0.73 -10.80 -15.19
N ASP A 154 -1.90 -10.29 -15.57
CA ASP A 154 -2.91 -11.10 -16.28
C ASP A 154 -3.32 -10.55 -17.66
N GLY A 155 -2.64 -9.51 -18.15
CA GLY A 155 -2.95 -8.84 -19.41
C GLY A 155 -4.30 -8.12 -19.41
N GLY A 156 -4.83 -7.78 -18.24
CA GLY A 156 -6.10 -7.06 -18.09
C GLY A 156 -6.04 -5.58 -18.52
N ASP A 157 -7.19 -4.91 -18.40
CA ASP A 157 -7.35 -3.48 -18.70
C ASP A 157 -8.06 -2.75 -17.55
N ARG A 158 -7.64 -3.02 -16.32
CA ARG A 158 -8.22 -2.37 -15.14
C ARG A 158 -7.89 -0.90 -15.11
N LEU A 159 -6.64 -0.56 -15.44
CA LEU A 159 -6.20 0.83 -15.45
C LEU A 159 -6.94 1.65 -16.50
N GLY A 160 -7.10 1.15 -17.74
CA GLY A 160 -7.84 1.86 -18.79
C GLY A 160 -9.27 2.15 -18.36
N ARG A 161 -9.99 1.11 -17.92
CA ARG A 161 -11.37 1.24 -17.41
C ARG A 161 -11.50 2.19 -16.22
N TYR A 162 -10.52 2.20 -15.31
CA TYR A 162 -10.51 3.15 -14.19
C TYR A 162 -10.30 4.60 -14.66
N LEU A 163 -9.40 4.83 -15.62
CA LEU A 163 -9.11 6.16 -16.16
C LEU A 163 -10.29 6.74 -16.96
N GLU A 164 -11.14 5.91 -17.54
CA GLU A 164 -12.40 6.34 -18.16
C GLU A 164 -13.44 6.81 -17.12
N ARG A 165 -13.33 6.33 -15.88
CA ARG A 165 -14.29 6.56 -14.79
C ARG A 165 -13.59 6.90 -13.47
N PRO A 166 -12.81 7.99 -13.39
CA PRO A 166 -12.03 8.33 -12.19
C PRO A 166 -12.91 8.67 -10.98
N ASP A 167 -14.19 9.01 -11.19
CA ASP A 167 -15.21 9.19 -10.15
C ASP A 167 -15.41 7.92 -9.30
N MET A 168 -15.14 6.74 -9.88
CA MET A 168 -15.26 5.45 -9.21
C MET A 168 -14.26 5.26 -8.06
N LEU A 169 -13.27 6.16 -7.89
CA LEU A 169 -12.43 6.18 -6.71
C LEU A 169 -13.27 6.21 -5.41
N ALA A 170 -14.41 6.92 -5.43
CA ALA A 170 -15.30 7.01 -4.28
C ALA A 170 -15.97 5.68 -3.91
N THR A 171 -16.14 4.77 -4.88
CA THR A 171 -16.66 3.42 -4.64
C THR A 171 -15.54 2.43 -4.36
N LEU A 172 -14.42 2.57 -5.05
CA LEU A 172 -13.28 1.66 -5.01
C LEU A 172 -12.52 1.77 -3.68
N GLN A 173 -12.18 2.98 -3.25
CA GLN A 173 -11.32 3.18 -2.09
C GLN A 173 -11.89 2.58 -0.80
N PRO A 174 -13.20 2.71 -0.48
CA PRO A 174 -13.75 2.10 0.72
C PRO A 174 -13.65 0.56 0.72
N LEU A 175 -13.80 -0.08 -0.44
CA LEU A 175 -13.65 -1.53 -0.57
C LEU A 175 -12.20 -1.97 -0.40
N ILE A 176 -11.24 -1.21 -0.95
CA ILE A 176 -9.81 -1.42 -0.70
C ILE A 176 -9.53 -1.32 0.80
N ALA A 177 -10.00 -0.27 1.47
CA ALA A 177 -9.77 -0.07 2.90
C ALA A 177 -10.30 -1.26 3.73
N ASP A 178 -11.52 -1.72 3.46
CA ASP A 178 -12.10 -2.88 4.15
C ASP A 178 -11.27 -4.15 3.90
N GLY A 179 -10.87 -4.41 2.66
CA GLY A 179 -10.04 -5.56 2.31
C GLY A 179 -8.65 -5.53 2.96
N LEU A 180 -8.01 -4.36 3.05
CA LEU A 180 -6.73 -4.18 3.74
C LEU A 180 -6.86 -4.41 5.25
N LEU A 181 -7.98 -3.97 5.85
CA LEU A 181 -8.26 -4.18 7.27
C LEU A 181 -8.63 -5.64 7.60
N ALA A 182 -9.13 -6.40 6.62
CA ALA A 182 -9.41 -7.82 6.77
C ALA A 182 -8.20 -8.73 6.43
N SER A 183 -7.21 -8.21 5.70
CA SER A 183 -6.07 -8.99 5.21
C SER A 183 -5.02 -9.23 6.29
N LYS A 184 -4.92 -10.48 6.76
CA LYS A 184 -3.92 -10.87 7.77
C LYS A 184 -2.48 -10.58 7.33
N PRO A 185 -2.01 -10.91 6.11
CA PRO A 185 -0.65 -10.58 5.68
C PRO A 185 -0.36 -9.08 5.71
N VAL A 186 -1.37 -8.25 5.40
CA VAL A 186 -1.24 -6.78 5.45
C VAL A 186 -1.27 -6.24 6.87
N ARG A 187 -1.98 -6.90 7.79
CA ARG A 187 -2.17 -6.43 9.18
C ARG A 187 -1.13 -6.92 10.17
N GLU A 188 -0.73 -8.17 10.00
CA GLU A 188 0.15 -8.92 10.90
C GLU A 188 1.26 -9.56 10.06
N PRO A 189 2.14 -8.75 9.46
CA PRO A 189 3.24 -9.30 8.71
C PRO A 189 4.22 -9.99 9.65
N ASN A 190 4.94 -10.97 9.12
CA ASN A 190 5.88 -11.79 9.90
C ASN A 190 6.94 -10.94 10.63
N GLN A 191 7.58 -11.54 11.65
CA GLN A 191 8.45 -10.83 12.58
C GLN A 191 9.59 -10.08 11.88
N THR A 192 10.16 -10.64 10.81
CA THR A 192 11.30 -10.07 10.11
C THR A 192 10.90 -8.79 9.37
N PHE A 193 9.78 -8.85 8.66
CA PHE A 193 9.11 -7.71 8.04
C PHE A 193 8.74 -6.62 9.06
N SER A 194 8.27 -7.04 10.23
CA SER A 194 7.88 -6.13 11.32
C SER A 194 9.04 -5.25 11.80
N LEU A 195 10.28 -5.76 11.85
CA LEU A 195 11.45 -4.98 12.28
C LEU A 195 11.70 -3.73 11.42
N PHE A 196 11.43 -3.84 10.12
CA PHE A 196 11.62 -2.75 9.17
C PHE A 196 10.41 -1.82 9.07
N ILE A 197 9.20 -2.31 9.37
CA ILE A 197 8.03 -1.44 9.58
C ILE A 197 8.24 -0.50 10.78
N TRP A 198 9.03 -0.93 11.77
CA TRP A 198 9.35 -0.17 12.97
C TRP A 198 10.50 0.83 12.83
N LEU A 199 11.25 0.86 11.71
CA LEU A 199 12.01 2.05 11.34
C LEU A 199 10.95 3.15 11.15
N ASN A 200 11.01 4.25 11.91
CA ASN A 200 9.97 5.31 11.99
C ASN A 200 9.72 6.07 10.66
N ASN A 201 10.04 5.45 9.52
CA ASN A 201 9.89 5.88 8.15
C ASN A 201 9.18 4.83 7.25
N GLY A 202 8.81 3.64 7.74
CA GLY A 202 7.68 2.86 7.22
C GLY A 202 7.80 2.19 5.85
N GLY A 203 6.64 1.94 5.22
CA GLY A 203 6.51 1.11 4.01
C GLY A 203 7.24 1.67 2.79
N ILE A 204 7.46 2.99 2.73
CA ILE A 204 8.25 3.63 1.67
C ILE A 204 9.73 3.27 1.73
N VAL A 205 10.30 3.07 2.92
CA VAL A 205 11.70 2.62 3.07
C VAL A 205 11.87 1.23 2.52
N MET A 206 10.87 0.39 2.75
CA MET A 206 10.82 -0.96 2.22
C MET A 206 10.68 -0.94 0.71
N ASP A 207 9.71 -0.19 0.17
CA ASP A 207 9.57 -0.05 -1.28
C ASP A 207 10.85 0.50 -1.91
N TRP A 208 11.54 1.44 -1.27
CA TRP A 208 12.84 1.94 -1.73
C TRP A 208 13.94 0.88 -1.69
N LEU A 209 14.09 0.18 -0.57
CA LEU A 209 15.08 -0.88 -0.42
C LEU A 209 14.88 -1.98 -1.47
N MET A 210 13.64 -2.42 -1.65
CA MET A 210 13.26 -3.48 -2.58
C MET A 210 13.28 -3.00 -4.04
N SER A 211 13.03 -1.71 -4.30
CA SER A 211 13.15 -1.16 -5.65
C SER A 211 14.58 -1.19 -6.19
N GLY A 212 15.58 -1.23 -5.30
CA GLY A 212 16.99 -1.32 -5.63
C GLY A 212 17.52 -2.74 -5.79
N ILE A 213 16.69 -3.77 -5.60
CA ILE A 213 17.05 -5.16 -5.84
C ILE A 213 16.89 -5.46 -7.33
N ASP A 214 17.89 -6.08 -7.94
CA ASP A 214 17.76 -6.65 -9.27
C ASP A 214 16.80 -7.86 -9.21
N PRO A 215 15.68 -7.86 -9.96
CA PRO A 215 14.73 -8.98 -9.97
C PRO A 215 15.38 -10.31 -10.32
N ASP A 216 16.46 -10.31 -11.11
CA ASP A 216 17.16 -11.53 -11.52
C ASP A 216 18.01 -12.11 -10.36
N HIS A 217 18.23 -11.34 -9.29
CA HIS A 217 18.88 -11.78 -8.05
C HIS A 217 17.90 -12.27 -6.97
N ALA A 218 16.58 -12.23 -7.21
CA ALA A 218 15.53 -12.59 -6.24
C ALA A 218 15.67 -14.01 -5.64
N GLY A 219 16.26 -14.95 -6.40
CA GLY A 219 16.46 -16.34 -5.96
C GLY A 219 17.71 -16.57 -5.09
N GLN A 220 18.51 -15.55 -4.80
CA GLN A 220 19.71 -15.70 -3.98
C GLN A 220 19.37 -15.77 -2.49
N GLU A 221 20.14 -16.53 -1.70
CA GLU A 221 19.99 -16.56 -0.24
C GLU A 221 20.26 -15.19 0.39
N ARG A 222 21.24 -14.45 -0.18
CA ARG A 222 21.61 -13.07 0.19
C ARG A 222 21.45 -12.19 -1.03
N ILE A 223 20.34 -11.46 -1.10
CA ILE A 223 19.96 -10.66 -2.26
C ILE A 223 20.60 -9.27 -2.12
N PRO A 224 21.51 -8.87 -3.02
CA PRO A 224 22.13 -7.55 -2.97
C PRO A 224 21.12 -6.43 -3.17
N THR A 225 21.25 -5.35 -2.40
CA THR A 225 20.43 -4.13 -2.52
C THR A 225 21.25 -3.00 -3.14
N SER A 226 20.61 -1.87 -3.44
CA SER A 226 21.31 -0.65 -3.87
C SER A 226 22.01 0.11 -2.73
N VAL A 227 21.85 -0.32 -1.47
CA VAL A 227 22.40 0.38 -0.31
C VAL A 227 23.85 0.01 -0.10
N VAL A 228 24.76 0.97 -0.32
CA VAL A 228 26.21 0.76 -0.14
C VAL A 228 26.77 1.38 1.14
N SER A 229 25.95 2.14 1.88
CA SER A 229 26.39 2.95 3.02
C SER A 229 25.23 3.26 3.97
N ILE A 230 25.45 3.03 5.28
CA ILE A 230 24.49 3.44 6.33
C ILE A 230 24.35 4.96 6.38
N GLY A 231 25.42 5.69 6.04
CA GLY A 231 25.42 7.16 6.05
C GLY A 231 24.44 7.73 5.04
N ASP A 232 24.49 7.23 3.80
CA ASP A 232 23.62 7.68 2.72
C ASP A 232 22.18 7.24 2.96
N PHE A 233 22.01 6.02 3.47
CA PHE A 233 20.70 5.52 3.86
C PHE A 233 20.08 6.36 4.99
N ALA A 234 20.85 6.72 6.02
CA ALA A 234 20.39 7.61 7.09
C ALA A 234 20.01 9.00 6.59
N LYS A 235 20.80 9.55 5.65
CA LYS A 235 20.55 10.86 5.04
C LYS A 235 19.23 10.86 4.26
N TRP A 236 19.00 9.85 3.43
CA TRP A 236 17.74 9.69 2.69
C TRP A 236 16.55 9.56 3.66
N LEU A 237 16.72 8.74 4.70
CA LEU A 237 15.73 8.55 5.76
C LEU A 237 15.53 9.76 6.68
N LYS A 238 16.35 10.80 6.59
CA LYS A 238 16.38 11.91 7.56
C LYS A 238 16.45 11.41 9.02
N LEU A 239 17.14 10.28 9.25
CA LEU A 239 17.37 9.71 10.57
C LEU A 239 18.82 9.95 11.00
N SER A 240 19.06 9.92 12.31
CA SER A 240 20.44 9.90 12.79
C SER A 240 21.10 8.57 12.43
N ARG A 241 22.37 8.64 11.99
CA ARG A 241 23.20 7.46 11.66
C ARG A 241 23.23 6.48 12.83
N THR A 242 23.32 6.98 14.06
CA THR A 242 23.34 6.15 15.28
C THR A 242 22.02 5.43 15.51
N HIS A 243 20.87 6.10 15.34
CA HIS A 243 19.57 5.47 15.50
C HIS A 243 19.35 4.37 14.44
N LEU A 244 19.63 4.67 13.17
CA LEU A 244 19.51 3.71 12.08
C LEU A 244 20.46 2.52 12.26
N GLY A 245 21.73 2.77 12.58
CA GLY A 245 22.74 1.72 12.75
C GLY A 245 22.44 0.75 13.89
N ARG A 246 21.73 1.19 14.95
CA ARG A 246 21.22 0.30 16.00
C ARG A 246 20.10 -0.61 15.49
N LYS A 247 19.14 -0.06 14.74
CA LYS A 247 18.03 -0.84 14.18
C LYS A 247 18.51 -1.87 13.15
N LEU A 248 19.43 -1.48 12.27
CA LEU A 248 20.05 -2.41 11.33
C LEU A 248 20.82 -3.53 12.05
N ARG A 249 21.47 -3.25 13.18
CA ARG A 249 22.14 -4.30 13.97
C ARG A 249 21.16 -5.37 14.44
N THR A 250 19.99 -4.99 14.94
CA THR A 250 18.95 -5.95 15.36
C THR A 250 18.46 -6.80 14.19
N ALA A 251 18.30 -6.20 13.00
CA ALA A 251 17.93 -6.95 11.81
C ALA A 251 19.08 -7.85 11.28
N GLU A 252 20.34 -7.45 11.45
CA GLU A 252 21.52 -8.29 11.20
C GLU A 252 21.58 -9.50 12.15
N GLU A 253 21.33 -9.29 13.45
CA GLU A 253 21.30 -10.35 14.48
C GLU A 253 20.20 -11.40 14.20
N LEU A 254 19.11 -10.97 13.55
CA LEU A 254 18.01 -11.84 13.13
C LEU A 254 18.21 -12.46 11.74
N GLY A 255 19.38 -12.24 11.11
CA GLY A 255 19.73 -12.80 9.81
C GLY A 255 18.97 -12.19 8.63
N SER A 256 18.19 -11.15 8.88
CA SER A 256 17.28 -10.53 7.89
C SER A 256 18.03 -9.73 6.84
N ILE A 257 19.14 -9.14 7.25
CA ILE A 257 20.04 -8.34 6.42
C ILE A 257 21.50 -8.61 6.80
N GLY A 258 22.40 -8.12 5.97
CA GLY A 258 23.80 -7.99 6.31
C GLY A 258 24.55 -7.20 5.27
N TRP A 259 25.87 -7.38 5.27
CA TRP A 259 26.78 -6.63 4.41
C TRP A 259 27.65 -7.61 3.62
N LEU A 260 27.89 -7.35 2.33
CA LEU A 260 28.77 -8.19 1.50
C LEU A 260 30.26 -8.01 1.87
N GLY A 261 30.61 -6.91 2.53
CA GLY A 261 31.94 -6.63 3.03
C GLY A 261 31.90 -5.92 4.39
N GLN A 262 32.64 -4.82 4.51
CA GLN A 262 32.68 -4.07 5.77
C GLN A 262 31.30 -3.52 6.13
N ARG A 263 30.87 -3.80 7.36
CA ARG A 263 29.59 -3.35 7.92
C ARG A 263 29.42 -1.84 7.75
N GLY A 264 28.34 -1.45 7.07
CA GLY A 264 27.94 -0.07 6.86
C GLY A 264 28.74 0.72 5.83
N HIS A 265 29.70 0.06 5.16
CA HIS A 265 30.59 0.62 4.14
C HIS A 265 30.71 -0.30 2.91
N SER A 266 29.76 -1.20 2.72
CA SER A 266 29.69 -2.11 1.57
C SER A 266 28.24 -2.31 1.17
N VAL A 267 27.99 -3.07 0.10
CA VAL A 267 26.63 -3.41 -0.32
C VAL A 267 25.90 -4.16 0.79
N MET A 268 24.76 -3.64 1.20
CA MET A 268 23.82 -4.31 2.08
C MET A 268 23.07 -5.36 1.28
N TRP A 269 22.87 -6.53 1.86
CA TRP A 269 21.99 -7.57 1.31
C TRP A 269 20.80 -7.80 2.24
N VAL A 270 19.72 -8.31 1.68
CA VAL A 270 18.57 -8.85 2.42
C VAL A 270 18.51 -10.36 2.28
N SER A 271 18.04 -11.06 3.29
CA SER A 271 17.80 -12.51 3.20
C SER A 271 16.66 -12.82 2.25
N HIS A 272 16.71 -14.00 1.62
CA HIS A 272 15.62 -14.50 0.80
C HIS A 272 14.28 -14.52 1.54
N GLY A 273 14.24 -15.07 2.77
CA GLY A 273 13.01 -15.14 3.56
C GLY A 273 12.40 -13.76 3.85
N PHE A 274 13.22 -12.75 4.16
CA PHE A 274 12.71 -11.38 4.35
C PHE A 274 12.14 -10.79 3.06
N TYR A 275 12.76 -11.11 1.92
CA TYR A 275 12.27 -10.68 0.62
C TYR A 275 10.94 -11.37 0.25
N GLU A 276 10.80 -12.66 0.51
CA GLU A 276 9.53 -13.40 0.33
C GLU A 276 8.41 -12.84 1.22
N GLU A 277 8.71 -12.46 2.46
CA GLU A 277 7.75 -11.79 3.34
C GLU A 277 7.26 -10.47 2.73
N TYR A 278 8.17 -9.66 2.16
CA TYR A 278 7.79 -8.44 1.44
C TYR A 278 6.89 -8.75 0.23
N MET A 279 7.27 -9.73 -0.59
CA MET A 279 6.51 -10.12 -1.78
C MET A 279 5.11 -10.63 -1.41
N THR A 280 4.98 -11.38 -0.33
CA THR A 280 3.69 -11.86 0.20
C THR A 280 2.78 -10.69 0.57
N VAL A 281 3.30 -9.64 1.22
CA VAL A 281 2.51 -8.46 1.56
C VAL A 281 2.09 -7.69 0.30
N GLN A 282 2.95 -7.58 -0.72
CA GLN A 282 2.61 -6.91 -1.98
C GLN A 282 1.56 -7.70 -2.76
N ALA A 283 1.69 -9.03 -2.85
CA ALA A 283 0.69 -9.91 -3.46
C ALA A 283 -0.67 -9.78 -2.76
N ALA A 284 -0.69 -9.76 -1.41
CA ALA A 284 -1.91 -9.56 -0.64
C ALA A 284 -2.58 -8.19 -0.93
N LYS A 285 -1.80 -7.11 -1.08
CA LYS A 285 -2.34 -5.79 -1.45
C LYS A 285 -2.94 -5.82 -2.85
N LEU A 286 -2.25 -6.41 -3.82
CA LEU A 286 -2.72 -6.54 -5.20
C LEU A 286 -4.03 -7.34 -5.26
N ALA A 287 -4.11 -8.47 -4.54
CA ALA A 287 -5.34 -9.25 -4.45
C ALA A 287 -6.51 -8.44 -3.87
N VAL A 288 -6.28 -7.64 -2.82
CA VAL A 288 -7.31 -6.74 -2.27
C VAL A 288 -7.76 -5.70 -3.30
N VAL A 289 -6.83 -5.11 -4.05
CA VAL A 289 -7.15 -4.13 -5.09
C VAL A 289 -7.94 -4.76 -6.24
N ASP A 290 -7.57 -5.96 -6.69
CA ASP A 290 -8.31 -6.67 -7.75
C ASP A 290 -9.74 -7.00 -7.33
N ASN A 291 -9.91 -7.52 -6.10
CA ASN A 291 -11.22 -7.80 -5.52
C ASN A 291 -12.10 -6.55 -5.48
N ALA A 292 -11.56 -5.43 -4.97
CA ALA A 292 -12.27 -4.17 -4.89
C ALA A 292 -12.62 -3.63 -6.29
N PHE A 293 -11.69 -3.74 -7.25
CA PHE A 293 -11.91 -3.32 -8.63
C PHE A 293 -13.04 -4.10 -9.28
N LYS A 294 -13.04 -5.44 -9.18
CA LYS A 294 -14.08 -6.29 -9.77
C LYS A 294 -15.47 -6.00 -9.21
N ALA A 295 -15.57 -5.68 -7.92
CA ALA A 295 -16.82 -5.27 -7.28
C ALA A 295 -17.35 -3.92 -7.80
N CYS A 296 -16.46 -3.01 -8.21
CA CYS A 296 -16.83 -1.69 -8.76
C CYS A 296 -17.04 -1.69 -10.28
N PHE A 297 -16.33 -2.56 -10.99
CA PHE A 297 -16.26 -2.60 -12.45
C PHE A 297 -16.65 -3.99 -12.95
N PRO A 298 -17.94 -4.36 -12.86
CA PRO A 298 -18.40 -5.64 -13.37
C PRO A 298 -18.03 -5.76 -14.85
N PRO A 299 -17.77 -6.98 -15.36
CA PRO A 299 -17.51 -7.16 -16.78
C PRO A 299 -18.67 -6.56 -17.58
N PRO A 300 -18.41 -5.96 -18.76
CA PRO A 300 -19.48 -5.53 -19.64
C PRO A 300 -20.41 -6.73 -19.84
N GLN A 301 -21.69 -6.58 -19.50
CA GLN A 301 -22.69 -7.61 -19.79
C GLN A 301 -22.61 -7.82 -21.30
N GLY A 302 -22.35 -9.06 -21.73
CA GLY A 302 -22.29 -9.40 -23.15
C GLY A 302 -23.55 -8.84 -23.81
N GLY A 303 -23.35 -7.94 -24.77
CA GLY A 303 -24.47 -7.42 -25.55
C GLY A 303 -25.06 -8.57 -26.36
N ASP A 304 -26.39 -8.66 -26.31
CA ASP A 304 -27.21 -9.49 -27.20
C ASP A 304 -26.87 -9.28 -28.69
#